data_AF-A0A6P0XQ80-F1
#
_entry.id   AF-A0A6P0XQ80-F1
#
_cell.length_a   1.000
_cell.length_b   1.000
_cell.length_c   1.000
_cell.angle_alpha   90.00
_cell.angle_beta   90.00
_cell.angle_gamma   90.00
#
_symmetry.space_group_name_H-M   'P 1'
#
loop_
_entity.id
_entity.type
_entity.pdbx_description
1 polymer ?
#
loop_
_entity_poly.entity_id
_entity_poly.type
_entity_poly.pdbx_seq_one_letter_code
_entity_poly.pdbx_strand_id
1 'polypeptide(L)'
;MIKKRNIFTAYLTGIILSIGKGVDAVPRKLTVEEINSISKQTTVLIAPRLSEREKDDLLKRKPVARWTVGSGVIIAKQDKTYYILTVTHNFSQEQVSQDAHYGILTSDKKVHQVTKINDGRECTNRFLEAIKNKKVETALVRFGCFNNQEINGYDLAIVSFESKKNYPVATLGDASKLQEEDIVYISGWPKIEAEPKLKLDGTMQLDSEGKIICKDPAPERQRHLAWGPLKASIPVTEKDNGYSLYYTDYTRPGMSGGPVFNSGGELVGIHGRGSTNKPICGQIYEPISNNNSTSKNKFEAENNSDPFNVFESENTRLKNEEQKRQGDFPGYPEFESQKNLENGSNKNQNNSTLDLDDTSKSIYDLQKM
;
A
#
# COMPACT_ATOMS: atom_id res chain seq x y z
N MET A 1 -16.25 49.28 -54.59
CA MET A 1 -17.44 48.48 -54.99
C MET A 1 -17.41 47.15 -54.27
N ILE A 2 -18.54 46.77 -53.69
CA ILE A 2 -18.71 45.81 -52.60
C ILE A 2 -18.90 44.37 -53.15
N LYS A 3 -18.18 43.40 -52.57
CA LYS A 3 -18.34 41.95 -52.79
C LYS A 3 -19.73 41.48 -52.34
N LYS A 4 -20.52 40.89 -53.23
CA LYS A 4 -21.77 40.19 -52.88
C LYS A 4 -21.49 38.76 -52.42
N ARG A 5 -22.04 38.42 -51.25
CA ARG A 5 -22.11 37.09 -50.63
C ARG A 5 -23.13 36.21 -51.36
N ASN A 6 -22.79 34.96 -51.65
CA ASN A 6 -23.75 33.89 -51.95
C ASN A 6 -24.05 33.12 -50.65
N ILE A 7 -25.33 33.09 -50.27
CA ILE A 7 -25.87 32.29 -49.17
C ILE A 7 -26.49 31.05 -49.83
N PHE A 8 -25.97 29.87 -49.52
CA PHE A 8 -26.61 28.60 -49.85
C PHE A 8 -27.35 28.10 -48.61
N THR A 9 -28.67 28.04 -48.72
CA THR A 9 -29.59 27.47 -47.75
C THR A 9 -29.66 25.96 -47.98
N ALA A 10 -29.18 25.15 -47.05
CA ALA A 10 -29.34 23.69 -47.08
C ALA A 10 -30.45 23.28 -46.09
N TYR A 11 -31.49 22.65 -46.64
CA TYR A 11 -32.55 21.99 -45.88
C TYR A 11 -31.97 20.76 -45.16
N LEU A 12 -32.06 20.72 -43.84
CA LEU A 12 -31.79 19.52 -43.06
C LEU A 12 -33.14 18.95 -42.59
N THR A 13 -33.58 17.87 -43.24
CA THR A 13 -34.71 17.06 -42.80
C THR A 13 -34.36 16.39 -41.47
N GLY A 14 -35.02 16.82 -40.40
CA GLY A 14 -34.86 16.25 -39.06
C GLY A 14 -35.50 14.87 -38.96
N ILE A 15 -34.69 13.84 -38.73
CA ILE A 15 -35.12 12.58 -38.16
C ILE A 15 -35.07 12.77 -36.64
N ILE A 16 -36.23 12.86 -36.00
CA ILE A 16 -36.34 12.81 -34.54
C ILE A 16 -36.15 11.34 -34.16
N LEU A 17 -34.92 10.95 -33.82
CA LEU A 17 -34.68 9.73 -33.06
C LEU A 17 -35.27 9.93 -31.67
N SER A 18 -36.34 9.21 -31.37
CA SER A 18 -36.85 9.05 -30.02
C SER A 18 -35.77 8.33 -29.20
N ILE A 19 -35.03 9.09 -28.39
CA ILE A 19 -34.11 8.52 -27.39
C ILE A 19 -35.00 7.84 -26.36
N GLY A 20 -35.12 6.52 -26.44
CA GLY A 20 -35.67 5.73 -25.35
C GLY A 20 -34.91 6.09 -24.09
N LYS A 21 -35.64 6.38 -23.00
CA LYS A 21 -35.06 6.61 -21.68
C LYS A 21 -34.11 5.44 -21.40
N GLY A 22 -32.81 5.73 -21.34
CA GLY A 22 -31.81 4.75 -20.96
C GLY A 22 -32.23 4.15 -19.64
N VAL A 23 -32.46 2.85 -19.62
CA VAL A 23 -32.39 2.09 -18.38
C VAL A 23 -30.97 2.28 -17.89
N ASP A 24 -30.79 2.93 -16.73
CA ASP A 24 -29.50 3.04 -16.08
C ASP A 24 -28.92 1.63 -15.98
N ALA A 25 -27.79 1.41 -16.66
CA ALA A 25 -27.12 0.12 -16.62
C ALA A 25 -26.70 -0.13 -15.16
N VAL A 26 -27.31 -1.12 -14.52
CA VAL A 26 -26.88 -1.56 -13.19
C VAL A 26 -25.42 -1.99 -13.31
N PRO A 27 -24.49 -1.40 -12.54
CA PRO A 27 -23.09 -1.78 -12.61
C PRO A 27 -22.95 -3.28 -12.36
N ARG A 28 -22.30 -3.98 -13.29
CA ARG A 28 -22.07 -5.42 -13.17
C ARG A 28 -21.14 -5.66 -11.98
N LYS A 29 -21.59 -6.45 -11.01
CA LYS A 29 -20.72 -7.02 -9.98
C LYS A 29 -19.81 -8.07 -10.62
N LEU A 30 -18.50 -7.92 -10.43
CA LEU A 30 -17.48 -8.86 -10.88
C LEU A 30 -17.38 -10.06 -9.94
N THR A 31 -16.89 -11.19 -10.44
CA THR A 31 -16.57 -12.35 -9.60
C THR A 31 -15.29 -12.10 -8.80
N VAL A 32 -15.06 -12.91 -7.77
CA VAL A 32 -13.84 -12.86 -6.97
C VAL A 32 -12.61 -13.09 -7.85
N GLU A 33 -12.68 -14.00 -8.83
CA GLU A 33 -11.59 -14.30 -9.76
C GLU A 33 -11.30 -13.13 -10.71
N GLU A 34 -12.34 -12.43 -11.19
CA GLU A 34 -12.19 -11.23 -12.02
C GLU A 34 -11.49 -10.12 -11.22
N ILE A 35 -11.93 -9.85 -9.99
CA ILE A 35 -11.28 -8.88 -9.08
C ILE A 35 -9.86 -9.31 -8.72
N ASN A 36 -9.64 -10.61 -8.53
CA ASN A 36 -8.32 -11.17 -8.27
C ASN A 36 -7.37 -10.96 -9.47
N SER A 37 -7.88 -11.01 -10.70
CA SER A 37 -7.12 -10.74 -11.91
C SER A 37 -6.74 -9.27 -12.05
N ILE A 38 -7.68 -8.35 -11.75
CA ILE A 38 -7.44 -6.90 -11.72
C ILE A 38 -6.37 -6.58 -10.67
N SER A 39 -6.62 -6.99 -9.42
CA SER A 39 -5.73 -6.70 -8.29
C SER A 39 -4.34 -7.30 -8.46
N LYS A 40 -4.21 -8.50 -9.03
CA LYS A 40 -2.91 -9.12 -9.32
C LYS A 40 -2.04 -8.27 -10.23
N GLN A 41 -2.64 -7.54 -11.17
CA GLN A 41 -1.90 -6.78 -12.17
C GLN A 41 -1.54 -5.37 -11.69
N THR A 42 -2.36 -4.78 -10.82
CA THR A 42 -2.22 -3.39 -10.34
C THR A 42 -1.53 -3.28 -8.98
N THR A 43 -1.54 -4.33 -8.16
CA THR A 43 -0.91 -4.34 -6.83
C THR A 43 0.60 -4.56 -6.92
N VAL A 44 1.37 -3.70 -6.28
CA VAL A 44 2.84 -3.82 -6.16
C VAL A 44 3.26 -4.15 -4.73
N LEU A 45 4.47 -4.68 -4.58
CA LEU A 45 5.18 -4.72 -3.30
C LEU A 45 6.18 -3.56 -3.26
N ILE A 46 6.24 -2.89 -2.12
CA ILE A 46 7.18 -1.81 -1.83
C ILE A 46 8.08 -2.26 -0.69
N ALA A 47 9.39 -2.09 -0.84
CA ALA A 47 10.32 -2.36 0.24
C ALA A 47 11.51 -1.39 0.18
N PRO A 48 12.00 -0.91 1.34
CA PRO A 48 13.25 -0.16 1.39
C PRO A 48 14.35 -1.05 0.83
N ARG A 49 15.37 -0.46 0.23
CA ARG A 49 16.60 -1.07 -0.29
C ARG A 49 16.45 -2.26 -1.25
N LEU A 50 15.24 -2.65 -1.66
CA LEU A 50 15.03 -3.79 -2.56
C LEU A 50 15.64 -3.54 -3.95
N SER A 51 16.51 -4.47 -4.38
CA SER A 51 17.07 -4.54 -5.73
C SER A 51 16.72 -5.87 -6.41
N GLU A 52 16.95 -5.97 -7.73
CA GLU A 52 16.78 -7.25 -8.46
C GLU A 52 17.62 -8.39 -7.87
N ARG A 53 18.79 -8.08 -7.27
CA ARG A 53 19.66 -9.08 -6.64
C ARG A 53 19.07 -9.64 -5.35
N GLU A 54 18.32 -8.83 -4.62
CA GLU A 54 17.81 -9.16 -3.29
C GLU A 54 16.35 -9.64 -3.32
N LYS A 55 15.68 -9.54 -4.46
CA LYS A 55 14.28 -9.95 -4.64
C LYS A 55 14.02 -11.37 -4.14
N ASP A 56 14.86 -12.33 -4.53
CA ASP A 56 14.64 -13.73 -4.16
C ASP A 56 14.82 -13.97 -2.66
N ASP A 57 15.70 -13.22 -2.00
CA ASP A 57 15.83 -13.27 -0.54
C ASP A 57 14.63 -12.67 0.17
N LEU A 58 14.05 -11.59 -0.36
CA LEU A 58 12.82 -10.97 0.18
C LEU A 58 11.60 -11.89 -0.02
N LEU A 59 11.54 -12.59 -1.16
CA LEU A 59 10.44 -13.49 -1.48
C LEU A 59 10.54 -14.84 -0.77
N LYS A 60 11.72 -15.30 -0.36
CA LYS A 60 11.89 -16.57 0.35
C LYS A 60 11.75 -16.41 1.86
N ARG A 61 11.45 -17.51 2.55
CA ARG A 61 11.39 -17.64 4.02
C ARG A 61 12.76 -17.50 4.71
N LYS A 62 13.68 -16.67 4.19
CA LYS A 62 14.92 -16.38 4.91
C LYS A 62 14.59 -15.39 6.04
N PRO A 63 14.97 -15.66 7.30
CA PRO A 63 14.78 -14.73 8.41
C PRO A 63 15.75 -13.55 8.21
N VAL A 64 15.37 -12.61 7.36
CA VAL A 64 16.07 -11.34 7.27
C VAL A 64 15.10 -10.29 7.80
N ALA A 65 15.23 -10.02 9.10
CA ALA A 65 14.52 -8.98 9.84
C ALA A 65 14.78 -7.54 9.33
N ARG A 66 15.33 -7.38 8.12
CA ARG A 66 15.68 -6.09 7.52
C ARG A 66 14.54 -5.42 6.75
N TRP A 67 13.47 -6.16 6.42
CA TRP A 67 12.47 -5.67 5.47
C TRP A 67 11.16 -5.28 6.15
N THR A 68 10.92 -3.96 6.25
CA THR A 68 9.58 -3.41 6.38
C THR A 68 8.94 -3.39 4.99
N VAL A 69 8.18 -4.44 4.70
CA VAL A 69 7.45 -4.58 3.43
C VAL A 69 6.09 -3.90 3.49
N GLY A 70 5.73 -3.25 2.40
CA GLY A 70 4.42 -2.68 2.17
C GLY A 70 3.89 -3.04 0.80
N SER A 71 2.69 -2.57 0.52
CA SER A 71 1.98 -2.74 -0.73
C SER A 71 1.64 -1.39 -1.35
N GLY A 72 1.26 -1.39 -2.61
CA GLY A 72 0.82 -0.19 -3.34
C GLY A 72 -0.08 -0.56 -4.50
N VAL A 73 -0.72 0.42 -5.11
CA VAL A 73 -1.51 0.24 -6.33
C VAL A 73 -1.13 1.28 -7.38
N ILE A 74 -0.94 0.83 -8.62
CA ILE A 74 -0.69 1.72 -9.76
C ILE A 74 -1.99 2.47 -10.11
N ILE A 75 -2.00 3.79 -9.94
CA ILE A 75 -3.18 4.65 -10.12
C ILE A 75 -3.10 5.60 -11.32
N ALA A 76 -1.90 5.84 -11.86
CA ALA A 76 -1.72 6.67 -13.03
C ALA A 76 -0.44 6.32 -13.78
N LYS A 77 -0.37 6.76 -15.03
CA LYS A 77 0.81 6.68 -15.88
C LYS A 77 0.89 7.94 -16.75
N GLN A 78 2.07 8.56 -16.81
CA GLN A 78 2.40 9.64 -17.73
C GLN A 78 3.72 9.29 -18.43
N ASP A 79 3.71 9.22 -19.77
CA ASP A 79 4.83 8.76 -20.59
C ASP A 79 5.39 7.38 -20.17
N LYS A 80 6.53 7.36 -19.49
CA LYS A 80 7.19 6.17 -18.91
C LYS A 80 7.06 6.11 -17.39
N THR A 81 6.50 7.13 -16.75
CA THR A 81 6.40 7.27 -15.30
C THR A 81 5.07 6.73 -14.82
N TYR A 82 5.13 5.84 -13.84
CA TYR A 82 3.97 5.28 -13.15
C TYR A 82 3.87 5.87 -11.74
N TYR A 83 2.65 6.09 -11.28
CA TYR A 83 2.35 6.62 -9.97
C TYR A 83 1.62 5.56 -9.14
N ILE A 84 2.13 5.32 -7.95
CA ILE A 84 1.63 4.32 -7.03
C ILE A 84 1.06 5.00 -5.82
N LEU A 85 -0.22 4.76 -5.55
CA LEU A 85 -0.84 5.14 -4.30
C LEU A 85 -0.54 4.08 -3.24
N THR A 86 -0.18 4.53 -2.06
CA THR A 86 0.21 3.69 -0.93
C THR A 86 0.05 4.49 0.37
N VAL A 87 0.47 3.92 1.50
CA VAL A 87 0.47 4.56 2.81
C VAL A 87 1.78 5.27 3.12
N THR A 88 1.73 6.29 3.98
CA THR A 88 2.91 7.05 4.43
C THR A 88 3.84 6.17 5.25
N HIS A 89 3.33 5.30 6.12
CA HIS A 89 4.18 4.49 7.01
C HIS A 89 4.97 3.38 6.31
N ASN A 90 4.78 3.18 5.01
CA ASN A 90 5.72 2.40 4.20
C ASN A 90 7.08 3.11 4.03
N PHE A 91 7.14 4.41 4.31
CA PHE A 91 8.33 5.25 4.18
C PHE A 91 8.68 5.94 5.51
N SER A 92 9.49 5.28 6.34
CA SER A 92 9.90 5.87 7.62
C SER A 92 10.72 7.14 7.41
N GLN A 93 10.54 8.12 8.31
CA GLN A 93 11.27 9.38 8.21
C GLN A 93 12.78 9.16 8.21
N GLU A 94 13.28 8.21 9.00
CA GLU A 94 14.71 7.85 9.01
C GLU A 94 15.21 7.46 7.60
N GLN A 95 14.47 6.59 6.91
CA GLN A 95 14.86 6.13 5.57
C GLN A 95 14.72 7.22 4.52
N VAL A 96 13.69 8.08 4.65
CA VAL A 96 13.47 9.23 3.77
C VAL A 96 14.56 10.28 3.94
N SER A 97 14.95 10.65 5.17
CA SER A 97 16.03 11.62 5.42
C SER A 97 17.40 11.12 4.94
N GLN A 98 17.63 9.80 4.98
CA GLN A 98 18.83 9.16 4.42
C GLN A 98 18.81 9.02 2.89
N ASP A 99 17.72 9.43 2.23
CA ASP A 99 17.47 9.21 0.79
C ASP A 99 17.69 7.74 0.37
N ALA A 100 17.30 6.80 1.22
CA ALA A 100 17.46 5.39 0.96
C ALA A 100 16.69 4.99 -0.31
N HIS A 101 17.29 4.19 -1.20
CA HIS A 101 16.55 3.68 -2.35
C HIS A 101 15.46 2.71 -1.89
N TYR A 102 14.37 2.64 -2.67
CA TYR A 102 13.30 1.67 -2.51
C TYR A 102 13.19 0.81 -3.76
N GLY A 103 12.64 -0.40 -3.62
CA GLY A 103 12.27 -1.25 -4.75
C GLY A 103 10.76 -1.43 -4.83
N ILE A 104 10.23 -1.27 -6.04
CA ILE A 104 8.85 -1.60 -6.39
C ILE A 104 8.87 -2.90 -7.18
N LEU A 105 8.37 -3.98 -6.57
CA LEU A 105 8.18 -5.26 -7.24
C LEU A 105 6.80 -5.29 -7.91
N THR A 106 6.81 -5.38 -9.23
CA THR A 106 5.61 -5.40 -10.08
C THR A 106 5.12 -6.82 -10.38
N SER A 107 3.94 -6.94 -10.98
CA SER A 107 3.23 -8.21 -11.21
C SER A 107 3.99 -9.22 -12.09
N ASP A 108 4.94 -8.76 -12.89
CA ASP A 108 5.87 -9.55 -13.70
C ASP A 108 7.17 -9.92 -12.98
N LYS A 109 7.22 -9.71 -11.66
CA LYS A 109 8.37 -9.97 -10.79
C LYS A 109 9.62 -9.14 -11.13
N LYS A 110 9.45 -7.97 -11.77
CA LYS A 110 10.52 -6.98 -11.95
C LYS A 110 10.53 -5.97 -10.81
N VAL A 111 11.74 -5.66 -10.34
CA VAL A 111 12.01 -4.61 -9.36
C VAL A 111 12.38 -3.33 -10.11
N HIS A 112 11.62 -2.26 -9.88
CA HIS A 112 11.96 -0.92 -10.31
C HIS A 112 12.49 -0.16 -9.10
N GLN A 113 13.73 0.32 -9.19
CA GLN A 113 14.33 1.09 -8.11
C GLN A 113 13.84 2.53 -8.14
N VAL A 114 13.50 3.04 -6.97
CA VAL A 114 13.13 4.42 -6.71
C VAL A 114 14.24 5.07 -5.89
N THR A 115 14.75 6.18 -6.39
CA THR A 115 15.75 7.03 -5.73
C THR A 115 15.19 8.44 -5.60
N LYS A 116 15.89 9.34 -4.89
CA LYS A 116 15.41 10.71 -4.62
C LYS A 116 14.04 10.70 -3.94
N ILE A 117 13.95 9.95 -2.85
CA ILE A 117 12.73 9.86 -2.04
C ILE A 117 12.68 10.91 -0.94
N ASN A 118 13.79 11.60 -0.66
CA ASN A 118 13.80 12.69 0.30
C ASN A 118 12.92 13.84 -0.20
N ASP A 119 11.75 13.98 0.41
CA ASP A 119 10.77 15.01 0.09
C ASP A 119 11.06 16.37 0.75
N GLY A 120 12.16 16.48 1.51
CA GLY A 120 12.63 17.71 2.14
C GLY A 120 11.72 18.24 3.25
N ARG A 121 10.74 17.45 3.71
CA ARG A 121 9.74 17.92 4.69
C ARG A 121 10.20 17.79 6.14
N GLU A 122 11.15 16.90 6.42
CA GLU A 122 11.65 16.56 7.77
C GLU A 122 10.49 16.40 8.78
N CYS A 123 9.37 15.80 8.35
CA CYS A 123 8.17 15.60 9.18
C CYS A 123 7.51 16.86 9.76
N THR A 124 7.68 18.02 9.14
CA THR A 124 6.96 19.25 9.54
C THR A 124 5.59 19.35 8.87
N ASN A 125 4.58 19.93 9.57
CA ASN A 125 3.20 20.12 9.06
C ASN A 125 3.08 21.13 7.89
N ARG A 126 4.19 21.48 7.22
CA ARG A 126 4.28 22.58 6.25
C ARG A 126 4.08 22.14 4.79
N PHE A 127 3.26 21.11 4.58
CA PHE A 127 3.01 20.45 3.28
C PHE A 127 2.75 21.45 2.14
N LEU A 128 1.92 22.47 2.37
CA LEU A 128 1.52 23.41 1.33
C LEU A 128 2.56 24.51 1.05
N GLU A 129 3.47 24.81 1.97
CA GLU A 129 4.44 25.91 1.77
C GLU A 129 5.74 25.45 1.09
N ALA A 130 6.16 24.21 1.34
CA ALA A 130 7.36 23.64 0.72
C ALA A 130 7.16 23.37 -0.78
N ILE A 131 5.95 22.92 -1.17
CA ILE A 131 5.62 22.57 -2.56
C ILE A 131 5.24 23.81 -3.39
N LYS A 132 4.60 24.83 -2.79
CA LYS A 132 4.23 26.07 -3.51
C LYS A 132 5.43 26.89 -4.00
N ASN A 133 6.57 26.80 -3.31
CA ASN A 133 7.69 27.71 -3.54
C ASN A 133 8.99 27.03 -4.02
N LYS A 134 9.02 25.69 -4.12
CA LYS A 134 10.19 24.95 -4.63
C LYS A 134 9.76 23.78 -5.51
N LYS A 135 10.43 23.67 -6.67
CA LYS A 135 10.41 22.50 -7.52
C LYS A 135 11.21 21.38 -6.83
N VAL A 136 10.59 20.65 -5.90
CA VAL A 136 11.21 19.49 -5.27
C VAL A 136 11.16 18.34 -6.27
N GLU A 137 12.31 18.00 -6.85
CA GLU A 137 12.44 16.84 -7.72
C GLU A 137 12.56 15.56 -6.87
N THR A 138 11.40 15.07 -6.41
CA THR A 138 11.29 13.85 -5.59
C THR A 138 10.45 12.80 -6.32
N ALA A 139 10.82 11.53 -6.18
CA ALA A 139 10.01 10.42 -6.63
C ALA A 139 8.90 10.05 -5.62
N LEU A 140 8.93 10.62 -4.41
CA LEU A 140 8.00 10.37 -3.31
C LEU A 140 7.34 11.67 -2.84
N VAL A 141 6.01 11.66 -2.77
CA VAL A 141 5.20 12.69 -2.14
C VAL A 141 4.37 12.01 -1.06
N ARG A 142 4.56 12.36 0.22
CA ARG A 142 3.68 11.86 1.30
C ARG A 142 2.76 12.98 1.77
N PHE A 143 1.56 12.63 2.20
CA PHE A 143 0.52 13.54 2.72
C PHE A 143 0.49 13.56 4.25
N GLY A 144 1.35 12.76 4.88
CA GLY A 144 1.66 12.79 6.30
C GLY A 144 3.14 12.51 6.53
N CYS A 145 3.46 12.19 7.77
CA CYS A 145 4.77 11.77 8.24
C CYS A 145 4.61 10.51 9.08
N PHE A 146 5.53 9.56 8.90
CA PHE A 146 5.67 8.42 9.80
C PHE A 146 7.03 8.45 10.49
N ASN A 147 7.02 8.61 11.82
CA ASN A 147 8.22 8.67 12.64
C ASN A 147 7.94 8.03 13.99
N ASN A 148 8.88 7.24 14.53
CA ASN A 148 8.74 6.60 15.84
C ASN A 148 7.39 5.87 16.04
N GLN A 149 6.92 5.15 15.02
CA GLN A 149 5.64 4.43 15.03
C GLN A 149 4.37 5.32 15.07
N GLU A 150 4.53 6.64 15.00
CA GLU A 150 3.42 7.59 14.95
C GLU A 150 3.21 8.14 13.55
N ILE A 151 1.94 8.34 13.18
CA ILE A 151 1.55 8.99 11.94
C ILE A 151 1.01 10.38 12.27
N ASN A 152 1.61 11.40 11.67
CA ASN A 152 1.13 12.78 11.72
C ASN A 152 0.62 13.20 10.32
N GLY A 153 -0.61 13.67 10.24
CA GLY A 153 -1.30 13.94 8.98
C GLY A 153 -1.92 12.68 8.36
N TYR A 154 -2.11 12.70 7.04
CA TYR A 154 -2.72 11.60 6.31
C TYR A 154 -1.75 10.43 6.11
N ASP A 155 -2.20 9.22 6.38
CA ASP A 155 -1.44 8.00 6.08
C ASP A 155 -1.51 7.63 4.59
N LEU A 156 -1.08 8.56 3.73
CA LEU A 156 -1.15 8.42 2.29
C LEU A 156 0.15 8.94 1.65
N ALA A 157 0.63 8.22 0.65
CA ALA A 157 1.76 8.63 -0.16
C ALA A 157 1.58 8.23 -1.63
N ILE A 158 2.21 9.02 -2.50
CA ILE A 158 2.40 8.70 -3.91
C ILE A 158 3.89 8.50 -4.14
N VAL A 159 4.26 7.34 -4.66
CA VAL A 159 5.62 7.06 -5.12
C VAL A 159 5.61 6.79 -6.62
N SER A 160 6.64 7.23 -7.32
CA SER A 160 6.76 7.08 -8.77
C SER A 160 7.97 6.25 -9.18
N PHE A 161 7.82 5.53 -10.30
CA PHE A 161 8.91 4.80 -10.94
C PHE A 161 8.78 4.87 -12.46
N GLU A 162 9.89 4.71 -13.16
CA GLU A 162 9.89 4.67 -14.61
C GLU A 162 9.92 3.25 -15.16
N SER A 163 9.15 2.97 -16.20
CA SER A 163 9.25 1.75 -16.97
C SER A 163 8.82 1.95 -18.43
N LYS A 164 9.54 1.27 -19.34
CA LYS A 164 9.11 1.12 -20.74
C LYS A 164 8.03 0.05 -20.91
N LYS A 165 7.84 -0.81 -19.90
CA LYS A 165 6.79 -1.83 -19.91
C LYS A 165 5.45 -1.19 -19.61
N ASN A 166 4.39 -1.70 -20.24
CA ASN A 166 3.02 -1.30 -19.94
C ASN A 166 2.47 -2.11 -18.77
N TYR A 167 2.10 -1.42 -17.68
CA TYR A 167 1.41 -1.98 -16.52
C TYR A 167 -0.03 -1.46 -16.48
N PRO A 168 -1.01 -2.29 -16.13
CA PRO A 168 -2.38 -1.82 -15.93
C PRO A 168 -2.46 -0.80 -14.79
N VAL A 169 -3.36 0.16 -14.98
CA VAL A 169 -3.70 1.21 -14.01
C VAL A 169 -5.06 0.86 -13.41
N ALA A 170 -5.21 0.97 -12.09
CA ALA A 170 -6.48 0.73 -11.42
C ALA A 170 -7.51 1.82 -11.80
N THR A 171 -8.74 1.40 -12.08
CA THR A 171 -9.87 2.32 -12.25
C THR A 171 -10.28 2.86 -10.88
N LEU A 172 -10.40 4.19 -10.75
CA LEU A 172 -10.86 4.82 -9.52
C LEU A 172 -12.39 4.71 -9.41
N GLY A 173 -12.87 4.34 -8.23
CA GLY A 173 -14.28 4.30 -7.87
C GLY A 173 -14.63 5.40 -6.87
N ASP A 174 -15.92 5.51 -6.58
CA ASP A 174 -16.46 6.49 -5.64
C ASP A 174 -16.80 5.81 -4.31
N ALA A 175 -16.00 6.08 -3.28
CA ALA A 175 -16.16 5.48 -1.96
C ALA A 175 -17.46 5.93 -1.26
N SER A 176 -18.01 7.10 -1.63
CA SER A 176 -19.26 7.60 -1.05
C SER A 176 -20.50 6.78 -1.47
N LYS A 177 -20.35 5.93 -2.50
CA LYS A 177 -21.40 5.01 -2.96
C LYS A 177 -21.42 3.69 -2.19
N LEU A 178 -20.41 3.41 -1.36
CA LEU A 178 -20.37 2.20 -0.56
C LEU A 178 -21.43 2.23 0.54
N GLN A 179 -22.03 1.09 0.80
CA GLN A 179 -23.01 0.89 1.85
C GLN A 179 -22.50 -0.14 2.87
N GLU A 180 -23.01 -0.09 4.10
CA GLU A 180 -22.74 -1.15 5.09
C GLU A 180 -23.11 -2.52 4.49
N GLU A 181 -22.30 -3.53 4.82
CA GLU A 181 -22.36 -4.89 4.29
C GLU A 181 -21.98 -5.06 2.81
N ASP A 182 -21.63 -3.99 2.07
CA ASP A 182 -20.97 -4.16 0.77
C ASP A 182 -19.65 -4.92 0.93
N ILE A 183 -19.38 -5.84 0.01
CA ILE A 183 -18.11 -6.58 0.01
C ILE A 183 -17.02 -5.72 -0.62
N VAL A 184 -15.96 -5.51 0.14
CA VAL A 184 -14.71 -4.89 -0.33
C VAL A 184 -13.59 -5.93 -0.42
N TYR A 185 -12.68 -5.72 -1.36
CA TYR A 185 -11.61 -6.66 -1.69
C TYR A 185 -10.25 -5.99 -1.51
N ILE A 186 -9.41 -6.55 -0.65
CA ILE A 186 -8.13 -6.00 -0.25
C ILE A 186 -7.01 -6.86 -0.81
N SER A 187 -6.15 -6.28 -1.64
CA SER A 187 -4.99 -6.97 -2.20
C SER A 187 -3.70 -6.41 -1.61
N GLY A 188 -2.73 -7.27 -1.33
CA GLY A 188 -1.44 -6.84 -0.76
C GLY A 188 -0.42 -7.96 -0.68
N TRP A 189 0.74 -7.66 -0.12
CA TRP A 189 1.90 -8.54 -0.02
C TRP A 189 2.25 -8.86 1.43
N PRO A 190 1.50 -9.77 2.08
CA PRO A 190 1.68 -10.07 3.48
C PRO A 190 3.06 -10.67 3.80
N LYS A 191 3.53 -10.45 5.02
CA LYS A 191 4.68 -11.15 5.58
C LYS A 191 4.45 -12.67 5.57
N ILE A 192 5.55 -13.42 5.44
CA ILE A 192 5.53 -14.88 5.56
C ILE A 192 5.47 -15.19 7.05
N GLU A 193 4.28 -15.45 7.56
CA GLU A 193 4.03 -15.74 8.98
C GLU A 193 3.16 -16.98 9.12
N ALA A 194 3.28 -17.68 10.24
CA ALA A 194 2.43 -18.81 10.57
C ALA A 194 1.01 -18.31 10.86
N GLU A 195 0.02 -18.97 10.29
CA GLU A 195 -1.39 -18.58 10.43
C GLU A 195 -2.12 -19.50 11.39
N PRO A 196 -3.15 -19.00 12.10
CA PRO A 196 -4.10 -19.87 12.78
C PRO A 196 -4.76 -20.89 11.83
N LYS A 197 -4.82 -22.16 12.23
CA LYS A 197 -5.68 -23.16 11.60
C LYS A 197 -7.12 -22.88 12.01
N LEU A 198 -7.98 -22.77 11.00
CA LEU A 198 -9.42 -22.63 11.19
C LEU A 198 -10.10 -24.00 11.04
N LYS A 199 -11.16 -24.21 11.80
CA LYS A 199 -12.15 -25.27 11.57
C LYS A 199 -13.04 -24.87 10.39
N LEU A 200 -13.87 -25.81 9.94
CA LEU A 200 -14.78 -25.58 8.81
C LEU A 200 -15.82 -24.48 9.10
N ASP A 201 -16.17 -24.28 10.37
CA ASP A 201 -17.06 -23.23 10.84
C ASP A 201 -16.38 -21.85 11.02
N GLY A 202 -15.09 -21.75 10.67
CA GLY A 202 -14.29 -20.53 10.81
C GLY A 202 -13.73 -20.28 12.22
N THR A 203 -14.00 -21.15 13.20
CA THR A 203 -13.44 -21.03 14.55
C THR A 203 -11.98 -21.53 14.61
N MET A 204 -11.21 -21.07 15.59
CA MET A 204 -9.81 -21.48 15.73
C MET A 204 -9.70 -22.96 16.13
N GLN A 205 -8.75 -23.68 15.52
CA GLN A 205 -8.31 -24.98 16.01
C GLN A 205 -7.35 -24.77 17.18
N LEU A 206 -7.61 -25.43 18.30
CA LEU A 206 -6.83 -25.32 19.53
C LEU A 206 -6.16 -26.66 19.86
N ASP A 207 -4.97 -26.62 20.44
CA ASP A 207 -4.30 -27.79 21.03
C ASP A 207 -4.90 -28.16 22.40
N SER A 208 -4.35 -29.19 23.04
CA SER A 208 -4.81 -29.67 24.35
C SER A 208 -4.64 -28.62 25.46
N GLU A 209 -3.75 -27.64 25.27
CA GLU A 209 -3.49 -26.56 26.21
C GLU A 209 -4.32 -25.29 25.90
N GLY A 210 -5.16 -25.33 24.86
CA GLY A 210 -5.98 -24.19 24.43
C GLY A 210 -5.24 -23.17 23.57
N LYS A 211 -4.04 -23.49 23.08
CA LYS A 211 -3.29 -22.61 22.16
C LYS A 211 -3.73 -22.80 20.72
N ILE A 212 -3.64 -21.74 19.95
CA ILE A 212 -4.00 -21.73 18.53
C ILE A 212 -3.00 -22.57 17.73
N ILE A 213 -3.51 -23.61 17.05
CA ILE A 213 -2.70 -24.46 16.19
C ILE A 213 -2.32 -23.70 14.92
N CYS A 214 -1.05 -23.77 14.54
CA CYS A 214 -0.52 -23.10 13.36
C CYS A 214 -0.61 -23.92 12.07
N LYS A 215 -0.89 -23.23 10.97
CA LYS A 215 -0.59 -23.68 9.61
C LYS A 215 0.90 -23.49 9.36
N ASP A 216 1.46 -24.38 8.55
CA ASP A 216 2.79 -24.18 8.02
C ASP A 216 2.81 -22.89 7.20
N PRO A 217 3.76 -21.97 7.45
CA PRO A 217 3.85 -20.75 6.68
C PRO A 217 4.18 -21.08 5.23
N ALA A 218 3.70 -20.24 4.30
CA ALA A 218 4.02 -20.39 2.90
C ALA A 218 5.55 -20.41 2.68
N PRO A 219 6.07 -21.23 1.75
CA PRO A 219 7.51 -21.30 1.49
C PRO A 219 8.07 -19.98 0.94
N GLU A 220 7.21 -19.19 0.29
CA GLU A 220 7.53 -17.91 -0.33
C GLU A 220 6.42 -16.89 -0.10
N ARG A 221 6.80 -15.62 -0.15
CA ARG A 221 5.89 -14.48 -0.10
C ARG A 221 5.07 -14.42 -1.38
N GLN A 222 3.76 -14.36 -1.21
CA GLN A 222 2.82 -14.26 -2.30
C GLN A 222 1.89 -13.08 -2.06
N ARG A 223 1.40 -12.47 -3.14
CA ARG A 223 0.28 -11.54 -3.06
C ARG A 223 -0.93 -12.29 -2.52
N HIS A 224 -1.64 -11.66 -1.60
CA HIS A 224 -2.86 -12.16 -1.00
C HIS A 224 -4.03 -11.26 -1.37
N LEU A 225 -5.17 -11.87 -1.68
CA LEU A 225 -6.45 -11.20 -1.80
C LEU A 225 -7.31 -11.63 -0.62
N ALA A 226 -7.71 -10.66 0.19
CA ALA A 226 -8.69 -10.80 1.26
C ALA A 226 -9.97 -10.07 0.85
N TRP A 227 -11.11 -10.43 1.41
CA TRP A 227 -12.35 -9.69 1.21
C TRP A 227 -13.27 -9.88 2.40
N GLY A 228 -14.15 -8.91 2.62
CA GLY A 228 -15.09 -8.93 3.73
C GLY A 228 -16.11 -7.80 3.63
N PRO A 229 -17.19 -7.87 4.42
CA PRO A 229 -18.19 -6.82 4.46
C PRO A 229 -17.64 -5.55 5.08
N LEU A 230 -18.00 -4.41 4.49
CA LEU A 230 -17.87 -3.09 5.10
C LEU A 230 -18.77 -3.02 6.34
N LYS A 231 -18.21 -2.52 7.43
CA LYS A 231 -18.87 -2.36 8.73
C LYS A 231 -19.20 -0.93 9.07
N ALA A 232 -18.41 0.02 8.58
CA ALA A 232 -18.71 1.44 8.68
C ALA A 232 -17.97 2.23 7.61
N SER A 233 -18.57 3.36 7.23
CA SER A 233 -17.89 4.47 6.56
C SER A 233 -18.11 5.73 7.39
N ILE A 234 -17.03 6.41 7.76
CA ILE A 234 -17.06 7.66 8.53
C ILE A 234 -16.41 8.79 7.72
N PRO A 235 -16.72 10.07 8.02
CA PRO A 235 -16.06 11.19 7.37
C PRO A 235 -14.55 11.15 7.53
N VAL A 236 -13.82 11.45 6.44
CA VAL A 236 -12.35 11.54 6.45
C VAL A 236 -11.92 12.71 7.34
N THR A 237 -11.04 12.43 8.32
CA THR A 237 -10.42 13.48 9.14
C THR A 237 -8.91 13.26 9.25
N GLU A 238 -8.16 14.36 9.39
CA GLU A 238 -6.72 14.29 9.64
C GLU A 238 -6.39 13.70 11.02
N LYS A 239 -7.27 13.89 12.01
CA LYS A 239 -7.10 13.34 13.38
C LYS A 239 -7.06 11.82 13.39
N ASP A 240 -7.79 11.19 12.46
CA ASP A 240 -7.86 9.75 12.28
C ASP A 240 -6.91 9.27 11.18
N ASN A 241 -5.88 10.07 10.85
CA ASN A 241 -4.91 9.83 9.78
C ASN A 241 -5.53 9.62 8.38
N GLY A 242 -6.77 10.05 8.17
CA GLY A 242 -7.53 9.85 6.94
C GLY A 242 -8.27 8.52 6.83
N TYR A 243 -8.27 7.68 7.87
CA TYR A 243 -9.02 6.42 7.83
C TYR A 243 -10.52 6.65 7.94
N SER A 244 -11.27 6.13 6.96
CA SER A 244 -12.71 6.33 6.84
C SER A 244 -13.50 5.03 6.61
N LEU A 245 -12.88 3.98 6.06
CA LEU A 245 -13.54 2.73 5.72
C LEU A 245 -13.12 1.62 6.69
N TYR A 246 -14.11 1.03 7.39
CA TYR A 246 -13.92 -0.06 8.32
C TYR A 246 -14.62 -1.30 7.80
N TYR A 247 -13.91 -2.41 7.71
CA TYR A 247 -14.41 -3.69 7.20
C TYR A 247 -13.91 -4.85 8.07
N THR A 248 -14.53 -6.02 7.93
CA THR A 248 -14.04 -7.22 8.61
C THR A 248 -12.63 -7.54 8.16
N ASP A 249 -11.71 -7.57 9.12
CA ASP A 249 -10.29 -7.60 8.83
C ASP A 249 -9.74 -9.02 8.67
N TYR A 250 -9.59 -9.41 7.41
CA TYR A 250 -8.86 -10.62 6.99
C TYR A 250 -7.49 -10.31 6.36
N THR A 251 -7.01 -9.07 6.51
CA THR A 251 -5.70 -8.66 5.99
C THR A 251 -4.57 -9.17 6.89
N ARG A 252 -3.32 -8.86 6.55
CA ARG A 252 -2.14 -9.33 7.29
C ARG A 252 -1.03 -8.27 7.27
N PRO A 253 -0.10 -8.30 8.24
CA PRO A 253 1.05 -7.40 8.23
C PRO A 253 1.78 -7.41 6.88
N GLY A 254 2.07 -6.23 6.34
CA GLY A 254 2.68 -6.04 5.00
C GLY A 254 1.69 -5.78 3.86
N MET A 255 0.38 -5.96 4.09
CA MET A 255 -0.64 -5.55 3.12
C MET A 255 -0.92 -4.03 3.13
N SER A 256 -0.39 -3.28 4.11
CA SER A 256 -0.56 -1.84 4.20
C SER A 256 -0.07 -1.11 2.94
N GLY A 257 -0.88 -0.18 2.45
CA GLY A 257 -0.72 0.50 1.16
C GLY A 257 -1.37 -0.24 -0.01
N GLY A 258 -1.87 -1.45 0.21
CA GLY A 258 -2.57 -2.24 -0.81
C GLY A 258 -3.95 -1.68 -1.17
N PRO A 259 -4.44 -1.92 -2.40
CA PRO A 259 -5.73 -1.41 -2.84
C PRO A 259 -6.91 -2.09 -2.15
N VAL A 260 -7.97 -1.29 -1.91
CA VAL A 260 -9.31 -1.74 -1.53
C VAL A 260 -10.24 -1.52 -2.72
N PHE A 261 -10.75 -2.59 -3.31
CA PHE A 261 -11.67 -2.56 -4.45
C PHE A 261 -13.12 -2.79 -4.01
N ASN A 262 -14.06 -2.15 -4.71
CA ASN A 262 -15.48 -2.48 -4.62
C ASN A 262 -15.82 -3.71 -5.49
N SER A 263 -17.09 -4.12 -5.48
CA SER A 263 -17.57 -5.26 -6.29
C SER A 263 -17.54 -5.03 -7.81
N GLY A 264 -17.33 -3.80 -8.28
CA GLY A 264 -17.09 -3.46 -9.69
C GLY A 264 -15.61 -3.55 -10.10
N GLY A 265 -14.71 -3.86 -9.16
CA GLY A 265 -13.26 -3.84 -9.42
C GLY A 265 -12.64 -2.44 -9.44
N GLU A 266 -13.37 -1.43 -8.95
CA GLU A 266 -12.91 -0.05 -8.87
C GLU A 266 -12.23 0.19 -7.51
N LEU A 267 -11.10 0.89 -7.52
CA LEU A 267 -10.35 1.28 -6.32
C LEU A 267 -11.17 2.29 -5.54
N VAL A 268 -11.51 1.98 -4.29
CA VAL A 268 -12.32 2.85 -3.40
C VAL A 268 -11.59 3.20 -2.11
N GLY A 269 -10.34 2.74 -1.94
CA GLY A 269 -9.52 3.10 -0.79
C GLY A 269 -8.18 2.39 -0.78
N ILE A 270 -7.37 2.73 0.22
CA ILE A 270 -6.07 2.11 0.46
C ILE A 270 -6.09 1.52 1.87
N HIS A 271 -5.72 0.23 1.98
CA HIS A 271 -5.65 -0.43 3.26
C HIS A 271 -4.47 0.11 4.06
N GLY A 272 -4.71 0.78 5.19
CA GLY A 272 -3.62 1.29 6.03
C GLY A 272 -3.37 0.48 7.29
N ARG A 273 -4.42 0.17 8.04
CA ARG A 273 -4.33 -0.42 9.37
C ARG A 273 -5.18 -1.68 9.49
N GLY A 274 -4.59 -2.70 10.12
CA GLY A 274 -5.32 -3.90 10.56
C GLY A 274 -5.72 -3.81 12.03
N SER A 275 -6.66 -4.66 12.45
CA SER A 275 -7.08 -4.88 13.82
C SER A 275 -5.92 -5.40 14.67
N THR A 276 -5.77 -4.83 15.85
CA THR A 276 -4.81 -5.22 16.89
C THR A 276 -5.23 -6.49 17.62
N ASN A 277 -6.51 -6.88 17.56
CA ASN A 277 -7.08 -8.03 18.27
C ASN A 277 -7.04 -9.32 17.44
N LYS A 278 -6.12 -9.42 16.47
CA LYS A 278 -5.99 -10.63 15.65
C LYS A 278 -5.40 -11.77 16.47
N PRO A 279 -6.00 -12.98 16.43
CA PRO A 279 -5.45 -14.12 17.14
C PRO A 279 -4.05 -14.47 16.65
N ILE A 280 -3.10 -14.57 17.58
CA ILE A 280 -1.69 -14.85 17.29
C ILE A 280 -1.44 -16.35 17.38
N CYS A 281 -0.85 -16.90 16.34
CA CYS A 281 -0.53 -18.31 16.25
C CYS A 281 0.32 -18.80 17.45
N GLY A 282 -0.02 -19.96 18.03
CA GLY A 282 0.70 -20.53 19.16
C GLY A 282 0.40 -19.89 20.53
N GLN A 283 -0.40 -18.81 20.57
CA GLN A 283 -0.87 -18.22 21.83
C GLN A 283 -2.16 -18.88 22.32
N ILE A 284 -2.44 -18.76 23.61
CA ILE A 284 -3.71 -19.18 24.21
C ILE A 284 -4.83 -18.37 23.55
N TYR A 285 -5.88 -19.05 23.10
CA TYR A 285 -7.01 -18.37 22.50
C TYR A 285 -7.88 -17.72 23.57
N GLU A 286 -7.90 -16.40 23.59
CA GLU A 286 -8.83 -15.60 24.38
C GLU A 286 -9.98 -15.13 23.48
N PRO A 287 -11.23 -15.60 23.69
CA PRO A 287 -12.35 -15.11 22.91
C PRO A 287 -12.57 -13.62 23.21
N ILE A 288 -12.83 -12.83 22.17
CA ILE A 288 -13.18 -11.42 22.31
C ILE A 288 -14.44 -11.34 23.20
N SER A 289 -14.30 -10.88 24.44
CA SER A 289 -15.43 -10.76 25.34
C SER A 289 -16.35 -9.63 24.87
N ASN A 290 -17.57 -9.98 24.48
CA ASN A 290 -18.64 -9.03 24.12
C ASN A 290 -19.21 -8.36 25.38
N ASN A 291 -18.39 -7.64 26.14
CA ASN A 291 -18.90 -6.77 27.20
C ASN A 291 -19.18 -5.39 26.60
N ASN A 292 -20.46 -5.18 26.27
CA ASN A 292 -21.16 -3.92 25.97
C ASN A 292 -20.30 -2.67 25.78
N SER A 293 -20.08 -2.31 24.51
CA SER A 293 -20.09 -0.91 24.08
C SER A 293 -20.50 -0.84 22.61
N THR A 294 -21.80 -0.95 22.35
CA THR A 294 -22.41 -0.13 21.30
C THR A 294 -22.24 1.33 21.69
N SER A 295 -21.04 1.85 21.51
CA SER A 295 -20.78 3.26 21.39
C SER A 295 -20.19 3.43 20.01
N LYS A 296 -20.88 4.18 19.15
CA LYS A 296 -20.33 4.77 17.92
C LYS A 296 -19.02 5.57 18.15
N ASN A 297 -18.60 5.72 19.40
CA ASN A 297 -17.34 6.28 19.85
C ASN A 297 -16.45 5.19 20.45
N LYS A 298 -15.99 4.20 19.66
CA LYS A 298 -14.82 3.38 20.02
C LYS A 298 -14.19 2.65 18.82
N PHE A 299 -13.97 3.37 17.72
CA PHE A 299 -12.84 3.05 16.82
C PHE A 299 -11.61 3.83 17.31
N GLU A 300 -11.35 3.77 18.62
CA GLU A 300 -10.19 4.43 19.20
C GLU A 300 -8.93 3.67 18.78
N ALA A 301 -8.01 4.38 18.14
CA ALA A 301 -6.63 4.01 18.02
C ALA A 301 -6.04 3.90 19.44
N GLU A 302 -6.18 2.72 20.06
CA GLU A 302 -5.44 2.42 21.27
C GLU A 302 -3.96 2.21 20.88
N ASN A 303 -3.19 3.27 21.06
CA ASN A 303 -1.73 3.27 21.10
C ASN A 303 -1.27 2.40 22.28
N ASN A 304 -1.14 1.09 22.07
CA ASN A 304 -0.15 0.31 22.79
C ASN A 304 0.08 -1.06 22.16
N SER A 305 1.38 -1.38 21.99
CA SER A 305 1.94 -2.64 21.50
C SER A 305 1.47 -3.11 20.12
N ASP A 306 2.15 -2.57 19.10
CA ASP A 306 2.33 -3.25 17.83
C ASP A 306 2.98 -4.66 18.09
N PRO A 307 2.46 -5.77 17.53
CA PRO A 307 3.06 -7.10 17.69
C PRO A 307 4.50 -7.21 17.16
N PHE A 308 5.04 -6.17 16.53
CA PHE A 308 6.45 -6.07 16.17
C PHE A 308 7.40 -6.27 17.38
N ASN A 309 6.95 -6.02 18.62
CA ASN A 309 7.80 -6.16 19.81
C ASN A 309 7.82 -7.57 20.42
N VAL A 310 6.91 -8.47 20.05
CA VAL A 310 6.86 -9.81 20.68
C VAL A 310 7.99 -10.71 20.14
N PHE A 311 8.39 -10.55 18.88
CA PHE A 311 9.40 -11.39 18.23
C PHE A 311 10.86 -11.01 18.54
N GLU A 312 11.13 -9.79 19.03
CA GLU A 312 12.48 -9.42 19.45
C GLU A 312 12.88 -10.10 20.78
N SER A 313 11.88 -10.42 21.61
CA SER A 313 12.10 -11.14 22.88
C SER A 313 12.50 -12.61 22.68
N GLU A 314 12.00 -13.29 21.63
CA GLU A 314 12.38 -14.67 21.30
C GLU A 314 13.77 -14.76 20.66
N ASN A 315 14.21 -13.71 19.95
CA ASN A 315 15.55 -13.64 19.38
C ASN A 315 16.63 -13.50 20.45
N THR A 316 16.30 -12.91 21.60
CA THR A 316 17.19 -12.87 22.77
C THR A 316 17.32 -14.26 23.42
N ARG A 317 16.26 -15.08 23.35
CA ARG A 317 16.25 -16.46 23.88
C ARG A 317 17.04 -17.43 22.98
N LEU A 318 16.95 -17.28 21.66
CA LEU A 318 17.70 -18.09 20.69
C LEU A 318 19.20 -17.72 20.63
N LYS A 319 19.57 -16.44 20.81
CA LYS A 319 20.98 -16.02 20.95
C LYS A 319 21.68 -16.63 22.17
N ASN A 320 20.94 -16.84 23.26
CA ASN A 320 21.47 -17.45 24.49
C ASN A 320 21.66 -18.98 24.37
N GLU A 321 21.00 -19.63 23.41
CA GLU A 321 21.18 -21.07 23.12
C GLU A 321 22.28 -21.32 22.07
N GLU A 322 22.52 -20.39 21.15
CA GLU A 322 23.66 -20.46 20.20
C GLU A 322 25.02 -20.16 20.85
N GLN A 323 25.06 -19.39 21.96
CA GLN A 323 26.30 -19.18 22.74
C GLN A 323 26.80 -20.43 23.50
N LYS A 324 26.05 -21.53 23.52
CA LYS A 324 26.50 -22.81 24.13
C LYS A 324 27.10 -23.81 23.15
N ARG A 325 27.23 -23.46 21.86
CA ARG A 325 27.95 -24.29 20.88
C ARG A 325 28.96 -23.46 20.09
N GLN A 326 29.98 -23.00 20.81
CA GLN A 326 31.16 -22.37 20.22
C GLN A 326 32.25 -23.44 20.04
N GLY A 327 32.58 -23.74 18.79
CA GLY A 327 33.69 -24.58 18.38
C GLY A 327 34.00 -24.32 16.91
N ASP A 328 35.07 -23.55 16.68
CA ASP A 328 35.86 -23.40 15.46
C ASP A 328 35.15 -23.02 14.14
N PHE A 329 35.23 -21.73 13.75
CA PHE A 329 35.49 -21.31 12.36
C PHE A 329 36.21 -19.94 12.33
N PRO A 330 37.13 -19.70 11.37
CA PRO A 330 38.10 -18.60 11.40
C PRO A 330 37.51 -17.27 10.90
N GLY A 331 38.07 -16.17 11.42
CA GLY A 331 37.55 -14.80 11.30
C GLY A 331 37.59 -14.18 9.90
N TYR A 332 36.60 -13.34 9.62
CA TYR A 332 36.58 -12.41 8.49
C TYR A 332 37.30 -11.10 8.87
N PRO A 333 38.10 -10.50 7.96
CA PRO A 333 38.83 -9.27 8.24
C PRO A 333 37.92 -8.02 8.23
N GLU A 334 38.19 -7.15 9.19
CA GLU A 334 37.60 -5.83 9.42
C GLU A 334 38.02 -4.87 8.30
N PHE A 335 37.08 -4.21 7.63
CA PHE A 335 37.37 -3.27 6.54
C PHE A 335 37.40 -1.84 7.07
N GLU A 336 38.62 -1.30 7.16
CA GLU A 336 38.89 0.11 7.45
C GLU A 336 38.33 1.05 6.38
N SER A 337 37.80 2.18 6.84
CA SER A 337 37.41 3.31 6.03
C SER A 337 38.63 4.03 5.46
N GLN A 338 38.73 4.17 4.13
CA GLN A 338 39.60 5.17 3.51
C GLN A 338 38.82 6.08 2.55
N LYS A 339 39.04 7.38 2.77
CA LYS A 339 38.59 8.52 1.99
C LYS A 339 39.40 8.67 0.70
N ASN A 340 38.70 9.20 -0.30
CA ASN A 340 39.14 9.99 -1.46
C ASN A 340 39.91 9.29 -2.58
N LEU A 341 39.32 9.33 -3.79
CA LEU A 341 39.93 9.87 -5.01
C LEU A 341 38.83 10.18 -6.05
N GLU A 342 39.05 11.29 -6.76
CA GLU A 342 38.12 11.97 -7.66
C GLU A 342 37.96 11.32 -9.05
N ASN A 343 36.92 11.82 -9.74
CA ASN A 343 36.76 11.95 -11.19
C ASN A 343 36.35 10.72 -12.03
N GLY A 344 35.12 10.80 -12.52
CA GLY A 344 34.58 9.94 -13.59
C GLY A 344 33.18 10.40 -13.98
N SER A 345 33.11 11.41 -14.84
CA SER A 345 31.88 11.94 -15.44
C SER A 345 31.04 10.86 -16.13
N ASN A 346 29.76 10.76 -15.76
CA ASN A 346 28.71 10.32 -16.70
C ASN A 346 27.38 10.98 -16.33
N LYS A 347 27.20 12.21 -16.82
CA LYS A 347 25.90 12.88 -16.88
C LYS A 347 25.13 12.28 -18.06
N ASN A 348 24.07 11.55 -17.79
CA ASN A 348 22.88 11.44 -18.65
C ASN A 348 21.76 10.72 -17.87
N GLN A 349 21.11 11.45 -16.97
CA GLN A 349 19.78 11.14 -16.48
C GLN A 349 18.94 12.40 -16.68
N ASN A 350 18.17 12.42 -17.76
CA ASN A 350 17.16 13.44 -18.00
C ASN A 350 15.95 13.07 -17.16
N ASN A 351 15.77 13.77 -16.05
CA ASN A 351 14.67 13.55 -15.12
C ASN A 351 13.48 14.45 -15.48
N SER A 352 12.31 13.82 -15.63
CA SER A 352 11.05 14.49 -15.88
C SER A 352 10.55 15.17 -14.60
N THR A 353 10.11 16.42 -14.76
CA THR A 353 9.44 17.21 -13.73
C THR A 353 8.08 16.58 -13.39
N LEU A 354 7.76 16.40 -12.11
CA LEU A 354 6.38 16.22 -11.66
C LEU A 354 5.65 17.55 -11.91
N ASP A 355 4.83 17.59 -12.97
CA ASP A 355 3.99 18.74 -13.26
C ASP A 355 2.74 18.67 -12.38
N LEU A 356 2.65 19.60 -11.42
CA LEU A 356 1.64 19.59 -10.36
C LEU A 356 0.24 19.93 -10.89
N ASP A 357 0.10 20.43 -12.12
CA ASP A 357 -1.20 20.73 -12.72
C ASP A 357 -1.96 19.45 -13.08
N ASP A 358 -1.30 18.41 -13.59
CA ASP A 358 -1.96 17.11 -13.86
C ASP A 358 -2.12 16.25 -12.59
N THR A 359 -1.19 16.41 -11.63
CA THR A 359 -1.38 15.83 -10.28
C THR A 359 -2.47 16.55 -9.49
N SER A 360 -2.76 17.83 -9.77
CA SER A 360 -3.88 18.51 -9.14
C SER A 360 -5.20 17.87 -9.54
N LYS A 361 -5.33 17.41 -10.80
CA LYS A 361 -6.52 16.71 -11.28
C LYS A 361 -6.67 15.34 -10.63
N SER A 362 -5.57 14.58 -10.50
CA SER A 362 -5.59 13.31 -9.76
C SER A 362 -5.75 13.49 -8.25
N ILE A 363 -5.24 14.57 -7.65
CA ILE A 363 -5.46 14.93 -6.24
C ILE A 363 -6.92 15.38 -6.01
N TYR A 364 -7.53 16.12 -6.95
CA TYR A 364 -8.96 16.45 -6.91
C TYR A 364 -9.85 15.21 -7.04
N ASP A 365 -9.43 14.21 -7.82
CA ASP A 365 -10.13 12.93 -7.89
C ASP A 365 -9.85 12.05 -6.65
N LEU A 366 -8.67 12.15 -6.02
CA LEU A 366 -8.36 11.54 -4.72
C LEU A 366 -9.13 12.18 -3.55
N GLN A 367 -9.53 13.46 -3.65
CA GLN A 367 -10.41 14.11 -2.66
C GLN A 367 -11.87 13.62 -2.74
N LYS A 368 -12.25 12.90 -3.81
CA LYS A 368 -13.56 12.24 -3.97
C LYS A 368 -13.54 10.76 -3.55
N MET A 369 -12.37 10.22 -3.26
CA MET A 369 -12.18 8.93 -2.57
C MET A 369 -12.19 9.18 -1.07
#